data_AF-A0A383DL96-F1
#
_entry.id   AF-A0A383DL96-F1
#
_cell.length_a   1.000
_cell.length_b   1.000
_cell.length_c   1.000
_cell.angle_alpha   90.00
_cell.angle_beta   90.00
_cell.angle_gamma   90.00
#
_symmetry.space_group_name_H-M   'P 1'
#
loop_
_entity.id
_entity.type
_entity.pdbx_description
1 polymer ?
#
loop_
_entity_poly.entity_id
_entity_poly.type
_entity_poly.pdbx_seq_one_letter_code
_entity_poly.pdbx_strand_id
1 'polypeptide(L)'
;MANRWRWGYNAAVPKRAEAAQLIAAAAELRDAVNRLGFLPPVEFVYNPLDYAWAAHEQFLSRYGGGAKRAIFLGMNPGPFGMAQVGVPFG
;
A
#
# COMPACT_ATOMS: atom_id res chain seq x y z
N MET A 1 -21.56 35.16 -8.04
CA MET A 1 -21.01 34.18 -7.08
C MET A 1 -20.47 33.00 -7.87
N ALA A 2 -19.15 32.86 -8.01
CA ALA A 2 -18.55 31.76 -8.77
C ALA A 2 -17.71 30.90 -7.82
N ASN A 3 -18.17 29.67 -7.57
CA ASN A 3 -17.44 28.69 -6.76
C ASN A 3 -16.20 28.25 -7.55
N ARG A 4 -15.07 28.86 -7.22
CA ARG A 4 -13.77 28.61 -7.82
C ARG A 4 -13.22 27.29 -7.26
N TRP A 5 -13.63 26.17 -7.84
CA TRP A 5 -13.04 24.85 -7.60
C TRP A 5 -11.57 24.87 -8.02
N ARG A 6 -10.69 25.28 -7.10
CA ARG A 6 -9.24 25.15 -7.26
C ARG A 6 -8.89 23.67 -7.16
N TRP A 7 -8.78 23.02 -8.31
CA TRP A 7 -8.11 21.73 -8.44
C TRP A 7 -6.61 21.92 -8.17
N GLY A 8 -6.25 21.98 -6.87
CA GLY A 8 -4.86 21.96 -6.44
C GLY A 8 -4.33 20.53 -6.51
N TYR A 9 -3.90 20.09 -7.69
CA TYR A 9 -2.91 19.02 -7.74
C TYR A 9 -1.64 19.56 -7.08
N ASN A 10 -1.37 19.10 -5.86
CA ASN A 10 -0.14 19.45 -5.16
C ASN A 10 0.96 18.53 -5.69
N ALA A 11 1.78 19.03 -6.63
CA ALA A 11 2.84 18.27 -7.28
C ALA A 11 4.05 17.98 -6.37
N ALA A 12 4.01 18.42 -5.11
CA ALA A 12 5.05 18.13 -4.14
C ALA A 12 5.08 16.63 -3.87
N VAL A 13 6.26 16.01 -4.08
CA VAL A 13 6.50 14.63 -3.65
C VAL A 13 6.41 14.61 -2.12
N PRO A 14 5.49 13.82 -1.54
CA PRO A 14 5.39 13.68 -0.10
C PRO A 14 6.73 13.27 0.51
N LYS A 15 7.05 13.85 1.66
CA LYS A 15 8.23 13.40 2.42
C LYS A 15 7.89 12.07 3.09
N ARG A 16 8.86 11.16 3.21
CA ARG A 16 8.69 9.88 3.92
C ARG A 16 8.10 10.04 5.32
N ALA A 17 8.42 11.12 6.03
CA ALA A 17 7.85 11.43 7.35
C ALA A 17 6.31 11.54 7.33
N GLU A 18 5.73 12.03 6.23
CA GLU A 18 4.28 12.14 6.06
C GLU A 18 3.61 10.77 5.81
N ALA A 19 4.40 9.77 5.39
CA ALA A 19 3.94 8.39 5.17
C ALA A 19 4.29 7.45 6.34
N ALA A 20 4.93 7.95 7.41
CA ALA A 20 5.47 7.11 8.49
C ALA A 20 4.38 6.24 9.15
N GLN A 21 3.19 6.79 9.39
CA GLN A 21 2.07 6.03 9.95
C GLN A 21 1.58 4.94 8.99
N LEU A 22 1.56 5.21 7.68
CA LEU A 22 1.12 4.24 6.68
C LEU A 22 2.13 3.09 6.52
N ILE A 23 3.43 3.42 6.55
CA ILE A 23 4.52 2.42 6.52
C ILE A 23 4.45 1.55 7.78
N ALA A 24 4.26 2.15 8.95
CA ALA A 24 4.12 1.42 10.21
C ALA A 24 2.90 0.48 10.19
N ALA A 25 1.75 0.96 9.72
CA ALA A 25 0.54 0.14 9.61
C ALA A 25 0.72 -1.02 8.63
N ALA A 26 1.41 -0.81 7.50
CA ALA A 26 1.69 -1.88 6.54
C ALA A 26 2.66 -2.93 7.10
N ALA A 27 3.67 -2.51 7.87
CA ALA A 27 4.60 -3.42 8.54
C ALA A 27 3.89 -4.22 9.66
N GLU A 28 3.04 -3.57 10.44
CA GLU A 28 2.22 -4.23 11.46
C GLU A 28 1.32 -5.31 10.83
N LEU A 29 0.65 -4.99 9.72
CA LEU A 29 -0.17 -5.94 8.98
C LEU A 29 0.67 -7.13 8.47
N ARG A 30 1.79 -6.85 7.80
CA ARG A 30 2.72 -7.88 7.29
C ARG A 30 3.10 -8.87 8.40
N ASP A 31 3.51 -8.35 9.55
CA ASP A 31 3.98 -9.16 10.66
C ASP A 31 2.83 -9.92 11.33
N ALA A 32 1.63 -9.31 11.39
CA ALA A 32 0.45 -9.93 11.96
C ALA A 32 -0.06 -11.11 11.12
N VAL A 33 -0.16 -10.94 9.79
CA VAL A 33 -0.69 -12.01 8.92
C VAL A 33 0.28 -13.17 8.77
N ASN A 34 1.58 -12.94 8.93
CA ASN A 34 2.59 -14.00 8.98
C ASN A 34 2.42 -14.96 10.18
N ARG A 35 1.61 -14.60 11.18
CA ARG A 35 1.31 -15.47 12.35
C ARG A 35 0.05 -16.30 12.17
N LEU A 36 -0.69 -16.13 11.08
CA LEU A 36 -1.93 -16.87 10.86
C LEU A 36 -1.64 -18.28 10.33
N GLY A 37 -2.33 -19.26 10.90
CA GLY A 37 -2.39 -20.61 10.37
C GLY A 37 -3.60 -20.78 9.46
N PHE A 38 -3.43 -21.47 8.34
CA PHE A 38 -4.50 -21.76 7.40
C PHE A 38 -4.76 -23.27 7.35
N LEU A 39 -6.03 -23.62 7.22
CA LEU A 39 -6.49 -25.00 7.10
C LEU A 39 -6.71 -25.35 5.61
N PRO A 40 -6.83 -26.65 5.28
CA PRO A 40 -7.26 -27.07 3.94
C PRO A 40 -8.54 -26.33 3.48
N PRO A 41 -8.67 -25.98 2.19
CA PRO A 41 -7.81 -26.40 1.07
C PRO A 41 -6.66 -25.43 0.75
N VAL A 42 -6.22 -24.57 1.68
CA VAL A 42 -5.11 -23.65 1.42
C VAL A 42 -3.79 -24.43 1.39
N GLU A 43 -3.19 -24.56 0.21
CA GLU A 43 -1.91 -25.25 0.01
C GLU A 43 -0.70 -24.30 0.04
N PHE A 44 -0.88 -23.06 -0.42
CA PHE A 44 0.18 -22.05 -0.50
C PHE A 44 -0.32 -20.68 -0.05
N VAL A 45 0.53 -19.96 0.66
CA VAL A 45 0.28 -18.59 1.11
C VAL A 45 1.46 -17.72 0.69
N TYR A 46 1.15 -16.62 0.00
CA TYR A 46 2.13 -15.61 -0.36
C TYR A 46 1.83 -14.31 0.36
N ASN A 47 2.85 -13.74 1.00
CA ASN A 47 2.78 -12.42 1.59
C ASN A 47 3.76 -11.48 0.86
N PRO A 48 3.33 -10.75 -0.19
CA PRO A 48 4.18 -9.80 -0.89
C PRO A 48 4.63 -8.63 -0.02
N LEU A 49 3.94 -8.36 1.09
CA LEU A 49 4.43 -7.36 2.05
C LEU A 49 5.69 -7.85 2.76
N ASP A 50 6.00 -9.14 2.73
CA ASP A 50 7.24 -9.72 3.28
C ASP A 50 8.36 -9.72 2.23
N TYR A 51 8.24 -10.57 1.21
CA TYR A 51 9.33 -10.77 0.25
C TYR A 51 9.52 -9.60 -0.73
N ALA A 52 8.51 -8.77 -0.96
CA ALA A 52 8.60 -7.59 -1.84
C ALA A 52 8.53 -6.27 -1.05
N TRP A 53 8.84 -6.31 0.26
CA TRP A 53 8.73 -5.17 1.16
C TRP A 53 9.45 -3.90 0.66
N ALA A 54 10.67 -4.04 0.12
CA ALA A 54 11.45 -2.88 -0.30
C ALA A 54 10.74 -2.03 -1.36
N ALA A 55 10.08 -2.68 -2.33
CA ALA A 55 9.28 -1.99 -3.34
C ALA A 55 8.01 -1.39 -2.75
N HIS A 56 7.35 -2.12 -1.85
CA HIS A 56 6.15 -1.64 -1.15
C HIS A 56 6.44 -0.39 -0.30
N GLU A 57 7.48 -0.42 0.52
CA GLU A 57 7.92 0.70 1.35
C GLU A 57 8.28 1.93 0.49
N GLN A 58 8.95 1.71 -0.65
CA GLN A 58 9.26 2.78 -1.60
C GLN A 58 7.99 3.42 -2.18
N PHE A 59 6.99 2.61 -2.55
CA PHE A 59 5.69 3.09 -3.02
C PHE A 59 4.99 3.94 -1.95
N LEU A 60 4.90 3.44 -0.71
CA LEU A 60 4.27 4.18 0.39
C LEU A 60 5.02 5.48 0.70
N SER A 61 6.36 5.43 0.75
CA SER A 61 7.19 6.60 1.02
C SER A 61 7.01 7.69 -0.03
N ARG A 62 6.85 7.29 -1.31
CA ARG A 62 6.75 8.23 -2.44
C ARG A 62 5.34 8.75 -2.69
N TYR A 63 4.30 7.96 -2.42
CA TYR A 63 2.92 8.30 -2.83
C TYR A 63 1.93 8.35 -1.67
N GLY A 64 2.26 7.78 -0.51
CA GLY A 64 1.36 7.62 0.63
C GLY A 64 1.19 8.84 1.52
N GLY A 65 2.08 9.84 1.45
CA GLY A 65 2.00 11.02 2.33
C GLY A 65 0.93 12.05 1.93
N GLY A 66 0.53 12.88 2.90
CA GLY A 66 -0.48 13.91 2.75
C GLY A 66 -1.92 13.40 2.70
N ALA A 67 -2.89 14.30 2.89
CA ALA A 67 -4.32 13.95 2.86
C ALA A 67 -4.76 13.57 1.43
N LYS A 68 -5.48 12.45 1.31
CA LYS A 68 -6.11 12.00 0.07
C LYS A 68 -7.63 12.18 0.16
N ARG A 69 -8.25 12.61 -0.94
CA ARG A 69 -9.72 12.77 -1.03
C ARG A 69 -10.45 11.46 -1.35
N ALA A 70 -9.73 10.49 -1.91
CA ALA A 70 -10.25 9.20 -2.31
C ALA A 70 -9.18 8.13 -2.08
N ILE A 71 -9.64 6.91 -1.81
CA ILE A 71 -8.81 5.71 -1.69
C ILE A 71 -9.39 4.68 -2.66
N PHE A 72 -8.55 4.15 -3.54
CA PHE A 72 -8.89 2.98 -4.34
C PHE A 72 -8.50 1.73 -3.55
N LEU A 73 -9.44 0.81 -3.39
CA LEU A 73 -9.26 -0.39 -2.58
C LEU A 73 -9.52 -1.64 -3.43
N GLY A 74 -8.50 -2.47 -3.60
CA GLY A 74 -8.63 -3.80 -4.19
C GLY A 74 -8.99 -4.85 -3.13
N MET A 75 -9.14 -6.11 -3.55
CA MET A 75 -9.37 -7.23 -2.63
C MET A 75 -8.05 -7.75 -2.05
N ASN A 76 -7.13 -8.20 -2.91
CA ASN A 76 -5.89 -8.89 -2.54
C ASN A 76 -4.90 -8.90 -3.73
N PRO A 77 -3.62 -9.24 -3.50
CA PRO A 77 -2.63 -9.35 -4.57
C PRO A 77 -3.03 -10.35 -5.66
N GLY A 78 -2.93 -9.95 -6.92
CA GLY A 78 -3.00 -10.85 -8.07
C GLY A 78 -1.64 -11.49 -8.38
N PRO A 79 -1.59 -12.70 -8.98
CA PRO A 79 -0.35 -13.48 -9.12
C PRO A 79 0.68 -12.85 -10.06
N PHE A 80 0.24 -12.09 -11.07
CA PHE A 80 1.12 -11.42 -12.04
C PHE A 80 1.29 -9.93 -11.79
N GLY A 81 0.83 -9.48 -10.63
CA GLY A 81 0.77 -8.07 -10.30
C GLY A 81 1.52 -7.75 -9.02
N MET A 82 0.79 -7.24 -8.02
CA MET A 82 1.33 -6.98 -6.68
C MET A 82 2.13 -8.16 -6.08
N ALA A 83 1.78 -9.41 -6.39
CA ALA A 83 2.56 -10.56 -5.96
C ALA A 83 3.99 -10.60 -6.55
N GLN A 84 4.24 -9.96 -7.69
CA GLN A 84 5.58 -9.86 -8.30
C GLN A 84 6.30 -8.59 -7.88
N VAL A 85 5.58 -7.45 -7.84
CA VAL A 85 6.21 -6.12 -7.74
C VAL A 85 6.00 -5.40 -6.41
N GLY A 86 5.18 -5.93 -5.51
CA GLY A 86 4.92 -5.34 -4.19
C GLY A 86 4.05 -4.07 -4.19
N VAL A 87 3.53 -3.63 -5.34
CA VAL A 87 2.70 -2.43 -5.49
C VAL A 87 1.24 -2.80 -5.78
N PRO A 88 0.24 -2.17 -5.13
CA PRO A 88 -1.17 -2.45 -5.42
C PRO A 88 -1.52 -2.18 -6.89
N PHE A 89 -2.13 -3.16 -7.56
CA PHE A 89 -2.45 -3.12 -9.01
C PHE A 89 -1.24 -2.89 -9.95
N GLY A 90 -0.01 -3.03 -9.45
CA GLY A 90 1.15 -3.32 -10.31
C GLY A 90 1.08 -4.75 -10.80
#